data_AF-A0A5E4LCH0-F1
#
_entry.id   AF-A0A5E4LCH0-F1
#
_cell.length_a   1.000
_cell.length_b   1.000
_cell.length_c   1.000
_cell.angle_alpha   90.00
_cell.angle_beta   90.00
_cell.angle_gamma   90.00
#
_symmetry.space_group_name_H-M   'P 1'
#
loop_
_entity.id
_entity.type
_entity.pdbx_description
1 polymer ?
#
loop_
_entity_poly.entity_id
_entity_poly.type
_entity_poly.pdbx_seq_one_letter_code
_entity_poly.pdbx_strand_id
1 'polypeptide(L)'
;MGLKQPWIYVSTVALAVMVVSAAVLFWPEPGLAFSFMLLGAIVAIAIGNPLEDAALFVLTAIFGCLAEIVCITSGAWAYAIPQAFGMPYWLPFAWGTAALFITRSRDAIFAFGEWLPSLRGKGAKKKRNKRSR
;
A
#
# COMPACT_ATOMS: atom_id res chain seq x y z
N MET A 1 -5.16 21.12 7.21
CA MET A 1 -5.22 19.74 6.67
C MET A 1 -3.86 19.25 6.12
N GLY A 2 -2.71 19.82 6.55
CA GLY A 2 -1.57 19.98 5.63
C GLY A 2 -0.20 19.42 6.02
N LEU A 3 -0.07 18.45 6.94
CA LEU A 3 1.26 17.87 7.26
C LEU A 3 1.31 16.34 7.37
N LYS A 4 0.23 15.65 7.75
CA LYS A 4 0.26 14.18 7.93
C LYS A 4 0.26 13.38 6.63
N GLN A 5 -0.45 13.86 5.61
CA GLN A 5 -0.67 13.13 4.35
C GLN A 5 0.61 12.72 3.59
N PRO A 6 1.61 13.61 3.38
CA PRO A 6 2.82 13.20 2.65
C PRO A 6 3.68 12.20 3.42
N TRP A 7 3.79 12.32 4.75
CA TRP A 7 4.56 11.39 5.57
C TRP A 7 3.93 10.01 5.61
N ILE A 8 2.61 9.92 5.77
CA ILE A 8 1.88 8.64 5.73
C ILE A 8 2.11 7.93 4.40
N TYR A 9 2.04 8.66 3.27
CA TYR A 9 2.31 8.09 1.96
C TYR A 9 3.75 7.56 1.85
N VAL A 10 4.76 8.37 2.18
CA VAL A 10 6.18 7.95 2.12
C VAL A 10 6.44 6.74 3.01
N SER A 11 5.90 6.72 4.24
CA SER A 11 5.99 5.57 5.14
C SER A 11 5.33 4.33 4.54
N THR A 12 4.19 4.49 3.84
CA THR A 12 3.51 3.37 3.17
C THR A 12 4.34 2.81 2.02
N VAL A 13 4.98 3.68 1.23
CA VAL A 13 5.90 3.25 0.16
C VAL A 13 7.06 2.44 0.76
N ALA A 14 7.66 2.93 1.85
CA ALA A 14 8.74 2.21 2.53
C ALA A 14 8.27 0.83 3.05
N LEU A 15 7.06 0.76 3.61
CA LEU A 15 6.48 -0.51 4.07
C LEU A 15 6.17 -1.45 2.90
N ALA A 16 5.68 -0.96 1.77
CA ALA A 16 5.47 -1.78 0.57
C ALA A 16 6.78 -2.36 0.04
N VAL A 17 7.86 -1.57 0.00
CA VAL A 17 9.21 -2.03 -0.36
C VAL A 17 9.72 -3.08 0.64
N MET A 18 9.47 -2.89 1.93
CA MET A 18 9.81 -3.87 2.96
C MET A 18 9.05 -5.18 2.77
N VAL A 19 7.74 -5.14 2.47
CA VAL A 19 6.92 -6.33 2.22
C VAL A 19 7.45 -7.13 1.04
N VAL A 20 7.75 -6.47 -0.09
CA VAL A 20 8.31 -7.14 -1.27
C VAL A 20 9.70 -7.72 -0.96
N SER A 21 10.55 -6.94 -0.29
CA SER A 21 11.87 -7.41 0.14
C SER A 21 11.76 -8.63 1.06
N ALA A 22 10.83 -8.64 2.01
CA ALA A 22 10.62 -9.75 2.92
C ALA A 22 10.15 -11.01 2.18
N ALA A 23 9.24 -10.86 1.19
CA ALA A 23 8.84 -11.97 0.34
C ALA A 23 10.03 -12.55 -0.44
N VAL A 24 10.87 -11.71 -1.04
CA VAL A 24 11.99 -12.16 -1.87
C VAL A 24 13.14 -12.75 -1.05
N LEU A 25 13.45 -12.17 0.10
CA LEU A 25 14.61 -12.58 0.91
C LEU A 25 14.29 -13.72 1.88
N PHE A 26 13.04 -13.81 2.34
CA PHE A 26 12.63 -14.75 3.39
C PHE A 26 11.56 -15.75 2.93
N TRP A 27 11.28 -15.90 1.62
CA TRP A 27 10.40 -16.98 1.15
C TRP A 27 10.83 -18.39 1.60
N PRO A 28 12.14 -18.73 1.75
CA PRO A 28 12.55 -20.05 2.23
C PRO A 28 12.25 -20.26 3.72
N GLU A 29 12.11 -19.16 4.48
CA GLU A 29 11.85 -19.12 5.92
C GLU A 29 10.53 -18.39 6.20
N PRO A 30 9.38 -19.04 5.95
CA PRO A 30 8.07 -18.39 6.00
C PRO A 30 7.75 -17.66 7.32
N GLY A 31 8.36 -18.06 8.44
CA GLY A 31 8.20 -17.42 9.75
C GLY A 31 8.82 -16.04 9.83
N LEU A 32 9.99 -15.84 9.21
CA LEU A 32 10.61 -14.53 9.11
C LEU A 32 9.78 -13.63 8.19
N ALA A 33 9.38 -14.12 7.01
CA ALA A 33 8.51 -13.38 6.10
C ALA A 33 7.21 -12.94 6.80
N PHE A 34 6.55 -13.85 7.51
CA PHE A 34 5.36 -13.55 8.30
C PHE A 34 5.61 -12.45 9.33
N SER A 35 6.70 -12.54 10.10
CA SER A 35 7.00 -11.57 11.16
C SER A 35 7.19 -10.16 10.61
N PHE A 36 7.93 -10.02 9.50
CA PHE A 36 8.11 -8.72 8.84
C PHE A 36 6.81 -8.19 8.24
N MET A 37 6.00 -9.05 7.61
CA MET A 37 4.73 -8.62 7.00
C MET A 37 3.67 -8.27 8.04
N LEU A 38 3.60 -8.99 9.16
CA LEU A 38 2.72 -8.68 10.28
C LEU A 38 3.10 -7.34 10.92
N LEU A 39 4.39 -7.14 11.21
CA LEU A 39 4.87 -5.86 11.74
C LEU A 39 4.58 -4.71 10.75
N GLY A 40 4.83 -4.94 9.46
CA GLY A 40 4.55 -3.97 8.41
C GLY A 40 3.07 -3.59 8.34
N ALA A 41 2.17 -4.58 8.43
CA ALA A 41 0.73 -4.37 8.45
C ALA A 41 0.28 -3.55 9.67
N ILE A 42 0.76 -3.91 10.87
CA ILE A 42 0.46 -3.19 12.11
C ILE A 42 0.88 -1.72 12.00
N VAL A 43 2.12 -1.47 11.55
CA VAL A 43 2.62 -0.10 11.36
C VAL A 43 1.82 0.63 10.28
N ALA A 44 1.53 -0.02 9.15
CA ALA A 44 0.79 0.58 8.04
C ALA A 44 -0.61 1.04 8.47
N ILE A 45 -1.32 0.26 9.27
CA ILE A 45 -2.64 0.59 9.82
C ILE A 45 -2.52 1.69 10.87
N ALA A 46 -1.53 1.60 11.77
CA ALA A 46 -1.38 2.55 12.88
C ALA A 46 -1.04 3.98 12.44
N ILE A 47 -0.28 4.16 11.34
CA ILE A 47 0.11 5.49 10.88
C ILE A 47 -1.00 6.24 10.13
N GLY A 48 -2.02 5.54 9.64
CA GLY A 48 -3.08 6.10 8.79
C GLY A 48 -4.37 6.41 9.57
N ASN A 49 -5.49 5.91 9.06
CA ASN A 49 -6.79 5.92 9.72
C ASN A 49 -7.11 4.49 10.19
N PRO A 50 -6.82 4.13 11.46
CA PRO A 50 -6.76 2.73 11.87
C PRO A 50 -8.03 1.91 11.60
N LEU A 51 -9.21 2.51 11.75
CA LEU A 51 -10.47 1.79 11.53
C LEU A 51 -10.73 1.53 10.04
N GLU A 52 -10.56 2.56 9.22
CA GLU A 52 -10.73 2.48 7.76
C GLU A 52 -9.66 1.60 7.12
N ASP A 53 -8.41 1.79 7.53
CA ASP A 53 -7.28 1.00 7.05
C ASP A 53 -7.39 -0.46 7.48
N ALA A 54 -7.81 -0.74 8.71
CA ALA A 54 -8.06 -2.12 9.14
C ALA A 54 -9.19 -2.77 8.35
N ALA A 55 -10.29 -2.05 8.10
CA ALA A 55 -11.40 -2.57 7.31
C ALA A 55 -10.96 -2.88 5.87
N LEU A 56 -10.26 -1.96 5.22
CA LEU A 56 -9.72 -2.14 3.87
C LEU A 56 -8.70 -3.29 3.81
N PHE A 57 -7.79 -3.35 4.79
CA PHE A 57 -6.79 -4.39 4.92
C PHE A 57 -7.43 -5.77 5.04
N VAL A 58 -8.38 -5.94 5.97
CA VAL A 58 -9.05 -7.24 6.21
C VAL A 58 -9.84 -7.67 4.99
N LEU A 59 -10.60 -6.76 4.38
CA LEU A 59 -11.38 -7.06 3.18
C LEU A 59 -10.48 -7.58 2.05
N THR A 60 -9.40 -6.85 1.75
CA THR A 60 -8.50 -7.20 0.64
C THR A 60 -7.61 -8.40 0.94
N ALA A 61 -7.22 -8.62 2.21
CA ALA A 61 -6.55 -9.84 2.63
C ALA A 61 -7.43 -11.08 2.38
N ILE A 62 -8.72 -11.02 2.74
CA ILE A 62 -9.68 -12.11 2.52
C ILE A 62 -9.87 -12.35 1.02
N PHE A 63 -10.24 -11.32 0.25
CA PHE A 63 -10.52 -11.49 -1.17
C PHE A 63 -9.29 -11.87 -2.00
N GLY A 64 -8.11 -11.34 -1.65
CA GLY A 64 -6.84 -11.74 -2.26
C GLY A 64 -6.52 -13.21 -2.02
N CYS A 65 -6.65 -13.69 -0.78
CA CYS A 65 -6.47 -15.10 -0.47
C CYS A 65 -7.51 -16.01 -1.13
N LEU A 66 -8.77 -15.58 -1.23
CA LEU A 66 -9.79 -16.35 -1.95
C LEU A 66 -9.43 -16.49 -3.44
N ALA A 67 -8.94 -15.42 -4.07
CA ALA A 67 -8.48 -15.47 -5.45
C ALA A 67 -7.31 -16.46 -5.62
N GLU A 68 -6.32 -16.41 -4.73
CA GLU A 68 -5.19 -17.33 -4.70
C GLU A 68 -5.64 -18.79 -4.55
N ILE A 69 -6.57 -19.08 -3.64
CA ILE A 69 -7.11 -20.42 -3.43
C ILE A 69 -7.77 -20.95 -4.70
N VAL A 70 -8.57 -20.13 -5.41
CA VAL A 70 -9.18 -20.53 -6.69
C VAL A 70 -8.10 -20.84 -7.74
N CYS A 71 -7.07 -20.02 -7.85
CA CYS A 71 -5.98 -20.24 -8.80
C CYS A 71 -5.16 -21.49 -8.48
N ILE A 72 -4.85 -21.75 -7.20
CA ILE A 72 -4.11 -22.94 -6.77
C ILE A 72 -4.94 -24.20 -6.99
N THR A 73 -6.22 -24.19 -6.59
CA THR A 73 -7.11 -25.37 -6.71
C THR A 73 -7.47 -25.71 -8.15
N SER A 74 -7.46 -24.72 -9.05
CA SER A 74 -7.61 -24.93 -10.50
C SER A 74 -6.31 -25.39 -11.19
N GLY A 75 -5.19 -25.44 -10.48
CA GLY A 75 -3.89 -25.83 -11.02
C GLY A 75 -3.22 -24.75 -11.88
N ALA A 76 -3.65 -23.49 -11.77
CA ALA A 76 -3.06 -22.39 -12.53
C ALA A 76 -1.61 -22.12 -12.11
N TRP A 77 -1.32 -22.19 -10.81
CA TRP A 77 0.04 -22.16 -10.25
C TRP A 77 0.09 -22.81 -8.86
N ALA A 78 1.30 -22.98 -8.34
CA ALA A 78 1.55 -23.42 -6.96
C ALA A 78 2.72 -22.64 -6.36
N TYR A 79 2.68 -22.43 -5.04
CA TYR A 79 3.79 -21.84 -4.29
C TYR A 79 4.90 -22.85 -4.03
N ALA A 80 6.15 -22.38 -4.05
CA ALA A 80 7.33 -23.23 -3.83
C ALA A 80 7.35 -23.89 -2.43
N ILE A 81 6.92 -23.15 -1.41
CA ILE A 81 6.74 -23.66 -0.05
C ILE A 81 5.29 -23.38 0.35
N PRO A 82 4.36 -24.31 0.10
CA PRO A 82 2.96 -24.14 0.46
C PRO A 82 2.78 -24.33 1.97
N GLN A 83 1.80 -23.62 2.56
CA GLN A 83 1.32 -23.89 3.91
C GLN A 83 -0.20 -24.12 3.89
N ALA A 84 -1.00 -23.17 4.36
CA ALA A 84 -2.44 -23.33 4.45
C ALA A 84 -3.11 -23.13 3.08
N PHE A 85 -3.98 -24.05 2.67
CA PHE A 85 -4.70 -24.00 1.39
C PHE A 85 -3.79 -23.86 0.15
N GLY A 86 -2.54 -24.33 0.25
CA GLY A 86 -1.54 -24.23 -0.80
C GLY A 86 -0.85 -22.88 -0.92
N MET A 87 -1.22 -21.89 -0.10
CA MET A 87 -0.61 -20.56 -0.07
C MET A 87 0.24 -20.34 1.19
N PRO A 88 1.18 -19.37 1.17
CA PRO A 88 1.91 -19.00 2.36
C PRO A 88 1.07 -18.20 3.35
N TYR A 89 1.25 -18.45 4.65
CA TYR A 89 0.48 -17.77 5.72
C TYR A 89 0.86 -16.29 5.89
N TRP A 90 1.97 -15.84 5.32
CA TRP A 90 2.32 -14.42 5.22
C TRP A 90 1.57 -13.69 4.09
N LEU A 91 1.00 -14.42 3.14
CA LEU A 91 0.36 -13.85 1.95
C LEU A 91 -0.85 -12.93 2.22
N PRO A 92 -1.75 -13.21 3.21
CA PRO A 92 -2.84 -12.28 3.54
C PRO A 92 -2.33 -10.86 3.87
N PHE A 93 -1.17 -10.76 4.52
CA PHE A 93 -0.59 -9.48 4.92
C PHE A 93 0.00 -8.71 3.73
N ALA A 94 0.51 -9.44 2.73
CA ALA A 94 0.94 -8.83 1.48
C ALA A 94 -0.25 -8.20 0.74
N TRP A 95 -1.36 -8.92 0.61
CA TRP A 95 -2.60 -8.41 -0.02
C TRP A 95 -3.15 -7.17 0.69
N GLY A 96 -3.30 -7.25 2.02
CA GLY A 96 -3.80 -6.12 2.80
C GLY A 96 -2.90 -4.89 2.72
N THR A 97 -1.58 -5.06 2.81
CA THR A 97 -0.62 -3.94 2.72
C THR A 97 -0.59 -3.34 1.31
N ALA A 98 -0.73 -4.17 0.26
CA ALA A 98 -0.82 -3.71 -1.12
C ALA A 98 -2.04 -2.80 -1.34
N ALA A 99 -3.19 -3.12 -0.73
CA ALA A 99 -4.39 -2.29 -0.82
C ALA A 99 -4.20 -0.90 -0.18
N LEU A 100 -3.56 -0.84 0.98
CA LEU A 100 -3.23 0.44 1.64
C LEU A 100 -2.27 1.26 0.77
N PHE A 101 -1.24 0.61 0.20
CA PHE A 101 -0.31 1.25 -0.72
C PHE A 101 -1.01 1.82 -1.96
N ILE A 102 -1.86 1.05 -2.63
CA ILE A 102 -2.59 1.49 -3.83
C ILE A 102 -3.51 2.66 -3.50
N THR A 103 -4.26 2.59 -2.40
CA THR A 103 -5.21 3.63 -2.01
C THR A 103 -4.50 4.93 -1.68
N ARG A 104 -3.40 4.86 -0.91
CA ARG A 104 -2.62 6.06 -0.58
C ARG A 104 -1.87 6.62 -1.79
N SER A 105 -1.47 5.77 -2.73
CA SER A 105 -0.92 6.20 -4.03
C SER A 105 -1.95 6.97 -4.85
N ARG A 106 -3.19 6.46 -4.92
CA ARG A 106 -4.32 7.14 -5.56
C ARG A 106 -4.54 8.52 -4.95
N ASP A 107 -4.58 8.61 -3.62
CA ASP A 107 -4.81 9.87 -2.92
C ASP A 107 -3.66 10.86 -3.16
N ALA A 108 -2.41 10.39 -3.17
CA ALA A 108 -1.24 11.21 -3.52
C ALA A 108 -1.30 11.73 -4.97
N ILE A 109 -1.74 10.90 -5.93
CA ILE A 109 -1.92 11.31 -7.33
C ILE A 109 -2.97 12.42 -7.44
N PHE A 110 -4.12 12.28 -6.77
CA PHE A 110 -5.17 13.30 -6.78
C PHE A 110 -4.71 14.60 -6.11
N ALA A 111 -4.05 14.51 -4.95
CA ALA A 111 -3.50 15.68 -4.27
C ALA A 111 -2.48 16.43 -5.14
N PHE A 112 -1.63 15.71 -5.87
CA PHE A 112 -0.69 16.31 -6.83
C PHE A 112 -1.42 16.98 -8.00
N GLY A 113 -2.46 16.32 -8.53
CA GLY A 113 -3.31 16.83 -9.60
C GLY A 113 -4.01 18.14 -9.24
N GLU A 114 -4.51 18.29 -8.02
CA GLU A 114 -5.14 19.52 -7.53
C GLU A 114 -4.14 20.67 -7.29
N TRP A 115 -2.92 20.34 -6.86
CA TRP A 115 -1.89 21.35 -6.58
C TRP A 115 -1.37 22.05 -7.84
N LEU A 116 -1.22 21.32 -8.95
CA LEU A 116 -0.68 21.83 -10.22
C LEU A 116 -1.44 23.04 -10.79
N PRO A 117 -2.79 23.01 -10.92
CA PRO A 117 -3.58 24.17 -11.31
C PRO A 117 -3.45 25.35 -10.34
N SER A 118 -3.37 25.09 -9.04
CA SER A 118 -3.30 26.14 -8.01
C SER A 118 -2.01 26.98 -8.11
N LEU A 119 -0.89 26.35 -8.52
CA LEU A 119 0.36 27.04 -8.81
C LEU A 119 0.29 27.86 -10.10
N ARG A 120 -0.37 27.33 -11.13
CA ARG A 120 -0.56 28.00 -12.43
C ARG A 120 -1.37 29.28 -12.27
N GLY A 121 -2.44 29.25 -11.47
CA GLY A 121 -3.28 30.41 -11.17
C GLY A 121 -2.57 31.52 -10.38
N LYS A 122 -1.71 31.17 -9.41
CA LYS A 122 -0.91 32.13 -8.64
C LYS A 122 0.17 32.81 -9.49
N GLY A 123 0.81 32.08 -10.40
CA GLY A 123 1.80 32.62 -11.34
C GLY A 123 1.22 33.65 -12.32
N ALA A 124 0.00 33.43 -12.82
CA ALA A 124 -0.68 34.35 -13.73
C ALA A 124 -1.06 35.68 -13.07
N LYS A 125 -1.60 35.65 -11.84
CA LYS A 125 -1.89 36.88 -11.06
C LYS A 125 -0.64 37.69 -10.76
N LYS A 126 0.49 37.02 -10.42
CA LYS A 126 1.75 37.68 -10.11
C LYS A 126 2.38 38.37 -11.33
N LYS A 127 2.25 37.80 -12.54
CA LYS A 127 2.67 38.46 -13.79
C LYS A 127 1.81 39.66 -14.16
N ARG A 128 0.49 39.64 -13.89
CA ARG A 128 -0.43 40.74 -14.21
C ARG A 128 -0.15 42.00 -13.38
N ASN A 129 0.08 41.85 -12.07
CA ASN A 129 0.40 42.98 -11.18
C ASN A 129 1.78 43.61 -11.44
N LYS A 130 2.68 42.91 -12.15
CA LYS A 130 4.03 43.41 -12.47
C LYS A 130 4.11 44.17 -13.80
N ARG A 131 3.04 44.15 -14.61
CA ARG A 131 2.92 44.89 -15.88
C ARG A 131 2.07 46.16 -15.77
N SER A 132 1.43 46.38 -14.63
CA SER A 132 0.59 47.55 -14.34
C SER A 132 1.29 48.58 -13.43
N ARG A 133 2.61 48.50 -13.31
CA ARG A 133 3.51 49.46 -12.67
C ARG A 133 4.64 49.74 -13.63
#